data_AF-A0AAU3ILY0-F1
#
_entry.id   AF-A0AAU3ILY0-F1
#
_cell.length_a   1.000
_cell.length_b   1.000
_cell.length_c   1.000
_cell.angle_alpha   90.00
_cell.angle_beta   90.00
_cell.angle_gamma   90.00
#
_symmetry.space_group_name_H-M   'P 1'
#
loop_
_entity.id
_entity.type
_entity.pdbx_description
1 polymer ?
#
loop_
_entity_poly.entity_id
_entity_poly.type
_entity_poly.pdbx_seq_one_letter_code
_entity_poly.pdbx_strand_id
1 'polypeptide(L)' 'MTKNPSDGHKQQIRQKVADDLAGDNVHPDEVDVRDDGEIVLDRRKTIPWAKPVAIGRWK' A
#
# COMPACT_ATOMS: atom_id res chain seq x y z
N MET A 1 -8.06 16.08 14.72
CA MET A 1 -7.93 16.22 13.25
C MET A 1 -6.93 15.19 12.77
N THR A 2 -7.40 14.04 12.30
CA THR A 2 -6.56 13.07 11.57
C THR A 2 -6.15 13.73 10.27
N LYS A 3 -4.88 14.10 10.15
CA LYS A 3 -4.34 14.67 8.91
C LYS A 3 -4.26 13.53 7.89
N ASN A 4 -5.05 13.59 6.83
CA ASN A 4 -4.88 12.67 5.71
C ASN A 4 -3.43 12.77 5.23
N PRO A 5 -2.75 11.65 4.92
CA PRO A 5 -1.39 11.69 4.43
C PRO A 5 -1.37 12.44 3.09
N SER A 6 -0.52 13.46 2.98
CA SER A 6 -0.24 14.12 1.71
C SER A 6 0.34 13.11 0.72
N ASP A 7 0.23 13.36 -0.59
CA ASP A 7 0.70 12.42 -1.62
C ASP A 7 2.18 12.03 -1.47
N GLY A 8 3.04 12.95 -1.02
CA GLY A 8 4.44 12.64 -0.69
C GLY A 8 4.60 11.66 0.47
N HIS A 9 3.70 11.71 1.46
CA HIS A 9 3.69 10.79 2.60
C HIS A 9 3.15 9.41 2.20
N LYS A 10 2.12 9.38 1.34
CA LYS A 10 1.60 8.12 0.77
C LYS A 10 2.70 7.39 0.00
N GLN A 11 3.53 8.09 -0.77
CA GLN A 11 4.65 7.48 -1.49
C GLN A 11 5.68 6.85 -0.54
N GLN A 12 6.01 7.50 0.58
CA GLN A 12 6.91 6.94 1.59
C GLN A 12 6.33 5.69 2.25
N ILE A 13 5.03 5.70 2.56
CA ILE A 13 4.33 4.53 3.13
C ILE A 13 4.35 3.36 2.14
N ARG A 14 4.06 3.61 0.86
CA ARG A 14 4.11 2.59 -0.21
C ARG A 14 5.49 1.94 -0.31
N GLN A 15 6.55 2.76 -0.33
CA GLN A 15 7.92 2.26 -0.39
C GLN A 15 8.24 1.40 0.82
N LYS A 16 7.93 1.90 2.03
CA LYS A 16 8.16 1.16 3.26
C LYS A 16 7.43 -0.19 3.28
N VAL A 17 6.17 -0.21 2.87
CA VAL A 17 5.37 -1.45 2.82
C VAL A 17 5.94 -2.44 1.80
N ALA A 18 6.39 -1.96 0.64
CA ALA A 18 7.04 -2.81 -0.35
C ALA A 18 8.37 -3.38 0.16
N ASP A 19 9.17 -2.57 0.86
CA ASP A 19 10.42 -3.01 1.49
C ASP A 19 10.16 -4.06 2.58
N ASP A 20 9.15 -3.83 3.43
CA ASP A 20 8.75 -4.77 4.50
C ASP A 20 8.19 -6.10 3.90
N LEU A 21 7.65 -6.06 2.67
CA LEU A 21 7.14 -7.21 1.92
C LEU A 21 8.09 -7.65 0.78
N ALA A 22 9.38 -7.30 0.84
CA ALA A 22 10.33 -7.60 -0.23
C ALA A 22 10.43 -9.12 -0.54
N GLY A 23 10.19 -9.97 0.45
CA GLY A 23 10.15 -11.43 0.28
C GLY A 23 9.00 -11.94 -0.61
N ASP A 24 7.91 -11.17 -0.72
CA ASP A 24 6.72 -11.50 -1.53
C ASP A 24 6.74 -10.87 -2.94
N ASN A 25 7.85 -10.19 -3.27
CA ASN A 25 8.06 -9.48 -4.53
C ASN A 25 6.93 -8.46 -4.80
N VAL A 26 6.62 -7.64 -3.80
CA VAL A 26 5.62 -6.57 -3.86
C VAL A 26 6.25 -5.28 -4.36
N HIS A 27 5.62 -4.62 -5.32
CA HIS A 27 6.05 -3.30 -5.80
C HIS A 27 5.30 -2.17 -5.07
N PRO A 28 5.90 -0.98 -4.84
CA PRO A 28 5.20 0.17 -4.24
C PRO A 28 3.91 0.56 -4.97
N ASP A 29 3.84 0.34 -6.28
CA ASP A 29 2.66 0.62 -7.11
C ASP A 29 1.52 -0.40 -6.96
N GLU A 30 1.78 -1.51 -6.28
CA GLU A 30 0.78 -2.49 -5.83
C GLU A 30 0.24 -2.12 -4.45
N VAL A 31 0.80 -1.10 -3.78
CA VAL A 31 0.34 -0.64 -2.46
C VAL A 31 -0.52 0.61 -2.62
N ASP A 32 -1.80 0.48 -2.28
CA ASP A 32 -2.72 1.61 -2.18
C ASP A 32 -2.85 2.08 -0.72
N VAL A 33 -2.78 3.40 -0.52
CA VAL A 33 -2.91 4.03 0.80
C VAL A 33 -4.10 4.95 0.74
N ARG A 34 -5.19 4.51 1.34
CA ARG A 34 -6.47 5.21 1.36
C ARG A 34 -6.42 6.41 2.29
N ASP A 35 -7.33 7.35 2.07
CA ASP A 35 -7.42 8.59 2.84
C ASP A 35 -7.77 8.36 4.32
N ASP A 36 -8.40 7.23 4.63
CA ASP A 36 -8.72 6.79 5.99
C ASP A 36 -7.57 6.04 6.67
N GLY A 37 -6.41 6.00 6.02
CA GLY A 37 -5.19 5.34 6.47
C GLY A 37 -5.13 3.84 6.17
N GLU A 38 -6.14 3.23 5.55
CA GLU A 38 -6.09 1.81 5.18
C GLU A 38 -5.02 1.56 4.10
N ILE A 39 -4.21 0.51 4.29
CA ILE A 39 -3.19 0.06 3.35
C ILE A 39 -3.69 -1.21 2.68
N VAL A 40 -3.84 -1.16 1.36
CA VAL A 40 -4.35 -2.26 0.55
C VAL A 40 -3.27 -2.70 -0.43
N LEU A 41 -2.97 -3.99 -0.43
CA LEU A 41 -2.12 -4.61 -1.43
C LEU A 41 -2.99 -5.08 -2.61
N ASP A 42 -2.82 -4.44 -3.76
CA ASP A 42 -3.48 -4.76 -5.02
C ASP A 42 -2.46 -5.25 -6.06
N ARG A 43 -2.31 -6.57 -6.15
CA ARG A 43 -1.42 -7.23 -7.10
C ARG A 43 -2.04 -7.45 -8.48
N ARG A 44 -3.22 -6.91 -8.79
CA ARG A 44 -3.91 -7.17 -10.07
C ARG A 44 -3.10 -6.74 -11.30
N LYS A 45 -2.18 -5.79 -11.14
CA LYS A 45 -1.24 -5.37 -12.20
C LYS A 45 -0.27 -6.49 -12.60
N THR A 46 0.12 -7.33 -11.65
CA THR A 46 1.10 -8.42 -11.85
C THR A 46 0.40 -9.77 -11.99
N ILE A 47 -0.68 -9.98 -11.22
CA ILE A 47 -1.43 -11.23 -11.12
C ILE A 47 -2.91 -10.88 -11.36
N PRO A 48 -3.44 -11.02 -12.59
CA PRO A 48 -4.76 -10.50 -12.96
C PRO A 48 -5.94 -11.04 -12.12
N TRP A 49 -5.78 -12.23 -11.54
CA TRP A 49 -6.77 -12.89 -10.69
C TRP A 49 -6.55 -12.65 -9.19
N ALA A 50 -5.52 -11.90 -8.80
CA ALA A 50 -5.30 -11.54 -7.41
C ALA A 50 -6.45 -10.67 -6.90
N LYS A 51 -6.80 -10.87 -5.62
CA LYS A 51 -7.78 -10.03 -4.94
C LYS A 51 -7.03 -8.96 -4.16
N PRO A 52 -7.49 -7.70 -4.14
CA PRO A 52 -6.96 -6.70 -3.24
C PRO A 52 -7.15 -7.16 -1.78
N VAL A 53 -6.09 -7.05 -0.97
CA VAL A 53 -6.11 -7.46 0.44
C VAL A 53 -5.72 -6.26 1.28
N ALA A 54 -6.54 -5.94 2.29
CA ALA A 54 -6.15 -4.98 3.32
C ALA A 54 -5.07 -5.62 4.21
N ILE A 55 -3.88 -5.02 4.24
CA ILE A 55 -2.71 -5.56 4.95
C ILE A 55 -2.40 -4.78 6.23
N GLY A 56 -3.04 -3.63 6.43
CA GLY A 56 -2.87 -2.84 7.64
C GLY A 56 -3.51 -1.48 7.58
N ARG A 57 -3.24 -0.67 8.60
CA ARG A 57 -3.67 0.72 8.67
C ARG A 57 -2.53 1.59 9.18
N TRP A 58 -2.25 2.67 8.47
CA TRP A 58 -1.35 3.71 8.91
C TRP A 58 -2.05 4.60 9.95
N LYS A 59 -1.34 4.92 11.05
CA LYS A 59 -1.82 5.77 12.15
C LYS A 59 -0.93 6.99 12.31
#